data_AF-A0A8X6GDS8-F1
#
_entry.id   AF-A0A8X6GDS8-F1
#
_cell.length_a   1.000
_cell.length_b   1.000
_cell.length_c   1.000
_cell.angle_alpha   90.00
_cell.angle_beta   90.00
_cell.angle_gamma   90.00
#
_symmetry.space_group_name_H-M   'P 1'
#
loop_
_entity.id
_entity.type
_entity.pdbx_description
1 polymer ?
#
loop_
_entity_poly.entity_id
_entity_poly.type
_entity_poly.pdbx_seq_one_letter_code
_entity_poly.pdbx_strand_id
1 'polypeptide(L)'
;MLVLTLAQLAAVQVATYLYDAPEFSDLQSKYKSHLYDLPDQKWEHLVKRKLPPPICSTETLNKIIAVMRPISYEFWNWVMDHLIILRNESRKKYDIPISWRSDGTINRIKTADRIIESEDFSIETRFTMACQYWYWLEIAKFLLRLSPDERAFLLRYVVESTIGGHKHMMHRFFEFIEDLDYLPFRQDWSFKFEWTNVTMFNRDFDRLPPAKQIASEDDAVKKTSHLPLGRHCLLRMNARRRMSALQHFPYRVLRIYLFWPLQVLFADAASTVLGALSNHSFLCLIHIMICQKILLGWRDAEYVDLLTRFWRESPNHCKEYVNTDEIFEILTSILENKGFRTHLRSRVPQRYLIHGGTLVENARRCVKLTEIHFDD
;
A
#
# COMPACT_ATOMS: atom_id res chain seq x y z
N MET A 1 -16.72 -9.76 -6.23
CA MET A 1 -16.67 -9.04 -4.94
C MET A 1 -15.87 -9.91 -4.00
N LEU A 2 -14.84 -9.40 -3.30
CA LEU A 2 -14.23 -10.19 -2.23
C LEU A 2 -15.22 -10.28 -1.09
N VAL A 3 -15.48 -11.50 -0.64
CA VAL A 3 -16.35 -11.76 0.50
C VAL A 3 -15.46 -12.25 1.61
N LEU A 4 -15.08 -11.33 2.52
CA LEU A 4 -14.52 -11.73 3.79
C LEU A 4 -15.58 -12.54 4.56
N THR A 5 -15.14 -13.59 5.24
CA THR A 5 -16.03 -14.34 6.14
C THR A 5 -16.54 -13.43 7.26
N LEU A 6 -17.68 -13.78 7.87
CA LEU A 6 -18.22 -13.02 9.01
C LEU A 6 -17.20 -12.91 10.16
N ALA A 7 -16.45 -13.98 10.42
CA ALA A 7 -15.39 -13.98 11.43
C ALA A 7 -14.24 -13.01 11.09
N GLN A 8 -13.85 -12.92 9.81
CA GLN A 8 -12.85 -11.95 9.36
C GLN A 8 -13.38 -10.52 9.47
N LEU A 9 -14.63 -10.26 9.09
CA LEU A 9 -15.24 -8.93 9.23
C LEU A 9 -15.31 -8.49 10.70
N ALA A 10 -15.71 -9.38 11.61
CA ALA A 10 -15.69 -9.11 13.03
C ALA A 10 -14.26 -8.84 13.55
N ALA A 11 -13.28 -9.65 13.14
CA ALA A 11 -11.88 -9.43 13.50
C ALA A 11 -11.35 -8.08 12.99
N VAL A 12 -11.69 -7.69 11.75
CA VAL A 12 -11.38 -6.38 11.18
C VAL A 12 -11.99 -5.26 12.01
N GLN A 13 -13.28 -5.32 12.33
CA GLN A 13 -13.96 -4.27 13.10
C GLN A 13 -13.33 -4.08 14.48
N VAL A 14 -13.04 -5.18 15.18
CA VAL A 14 -12.34 -5.13 16.46
C VAL A 14 -10.94 -4.57 16.30
N ALA A 15 -10.20 -4.99 15.27
CA ALA A 15 -8.85 -4.54 15.02
C ALA A 15 -8.80 -3.03 14.69
N THR A 16 -9.71 -2.51 13.87
CA THR A 16 -9.80 -1.06 13.59
C THR A 16 -10.19 -0.26 14.83
N TYR A 17 -11.13 -0.76 15.64
CA TYR A 17 -11.50 -0.13 16.91
C TYR A 17 -10.31 -0.05 17.88
N LEU A 18 -9.53 -1.13 17.96
CA LEU A 18 -8.31 -1.13 18.76
C LEU A 18 -7.30 -0.12 18.21
N TYR A 19 -7.07 -0.11 16.89
CA TYR A 19 -6.09 0.77 16.26
C TYR A 19 -6.40 2.27 16.46
N ASP A 20 -7.68 2.64 16.50
CA ASP A 20 -8.13 4.03 16.74
C ASP A 20 -8.06 4.44 18.23
N ALA A 21 -7.69 3.52 19.13
CA ALA A 21 -7.56 3.86 20.55
C ALA A 21 -6.30 4.71 20.81
N PRO A 22 -6.36 5.74 21.69
CA PRO A 22 -5.22 6.63 21.96
C PRO A 22 -3.93 5.91 22.33
N GLU A 23 -4.03 4.77 23.03
CA GLU A 23 -2.85 4.02 23.43
C GLU A 23 -2.07 3.43 22.25
N PHE A 24 -2.71 3.19 21.11
CA PHE A 24 -2.01 2.76 19.90
C PHE A 24 -1.18 3.89 19.30
N SER A 25 -1.68 5.13 19.34
CA SER A 25 -0.90 6.32 18.97
C SER A 25 0.30 6.49 19.92
N ASP A 26 0.11 6.31 21.22
CA ASP A 26 1.20 6.34 22.21
C ASP A 26 2.25 5.26 21.95
N LEU A 27 1.81 4.04 21.62
CA LEU A 27 2.73 2.96 21.28
C LEU A 27 3.50 3.27 20.00
N GLN A 28 2.82 3.81 18.99
CA GLN A 28 3.44 4.16 17.72
C GLN A 28 4.49 5.26 17.89
N SER A 29 4.24 6.24 18.77
CA SER A 29 5.22 7.27 19.10
C SER A 29 6.40 6.71 19.91
N LYS A 30 6.15 5.75 20.80
CA LYS A 30 7.17 5.10 21.65
C LYS A 30 8.08 4.16 20.87
N TYR A 31 7.54 3.41 19.91
CA TYR A 31 8.32 2.50 19.10
C TYR A 31 8.98 3.25 17.93
N LYS A 32 10.32 3.27 17.91
CA LYS A 32 11.08 3.76 16.74
C LYS A 32 10.84 2.89 15.48
N SER A 33 10.37 1.66 15.66
CA SER A 33 10.01 0.71 14.60
C SER A 33 8.52 0.79 14.26
N HIS A 34 8.16 0.40 13.04
CA HIS A 34 6.76 0.34 12.63
C HIS A 34 5.98 -0.71 13.42
N LEU A 35 4.71 -0.43 13.74
CA LEU A 35 3.89 -1.34 14.55
C LEU A 35 3.70 -2.71 13.86
N TYR A 36 3.60 -2.74 12.53
CA TYR A 36 3.47 -4.00 11.79
C TYR A 36 4.70 -4.93 11.94
N ASP A 37 5.86 -4.40 12.34
CA ASP A 37 7.08 -5.18 12.63
C ASP A 37 7.12 -5.75 14.06
N LEU A 38 6.12 -5.44 14.89
CA LEU A 38 6.08 -5.96 16.26
C LEU A 38 5.92 -7.50 16.27
N PRO A 39 6.65 -8.19 17.16
CA PRO A 39 6.43 -9.62 17.42
C PRO A 39 5.00 -9.89 17.89
N ASP A 40 4.49 -11.08 17.57
CA ASP A 40 3.12 -11.48 17.90
C ASP A 40 2.81 -11.41 19.40
N GLN A 41 3.80 -11.68 20.27
CA GLN A 41 3.63 -11.58 21.73
C GLN A 41 3.30 -10.16 22.18
N LYS A 42 3.85 -9.14 21.50
CA LYS A 42 3.52 -7.75 21.79
C LYS A 42 2.10 -7.43 21.34
N TRP A 43 1.70 -7.85 20.13
CA TRP A 43 0.32 -7.71 19.68
C TRP A 43 -0.67 -8.39 20.62
N GLU A 44 -0.38 -9.62 21.06
CA GLU A 44 -1.17 -10.37 22.02
C GLU A 44 -1.33 -9.62 23.35
N HIS A 45 -0.23 -9.10 23.91
CA HIS A 45 -0.29 -8.31 25.14
C HIS A 45 -1.17 -7.06 24.97
N LEU A 46 -1.05 -6.36 23.83
CA LEU A 46 -1.84 -5.16 23.53
C LEU A 46 -3.33 -5.46 23.41
N VAL A 47 -3.68 -6.52 22.67
CA VAL A 47 -5.08 -6.91 22.47
C VAL A 47 -5.69 -7.39 23.80
N LYS A 48 -4.99 -8.23 24.56
CA LYS A 48 -5.49 -8.73 25.87
C LYS A 48 -5.71 -7.63 26.90
N ARG A 49 -4.88 -6.58 26.89
CA ARG A 49 -5.05 -5.43 27.78
C ARG A 49 -6.34 -4.65 27.50
N LYS A 50 -6.80 -4.65 26.24
CA LYS A 50 -7.98 -3.89 25.80
C LYS A 50 -9.26 -4.71 25.72
N LEU A 51 -9.14 -6.00 25.47
CA LEU A 51 -10.25 -6.95 25.41
C LEU A 51 -10.09 -7.97 26.53
N PRO A 52 -10.43 -7.62 27.79
CA PRO A 52 -10.25 -8.53 28.91
C PRO A 52 -11.13 -9.79 28.76
N PRO A 53 -10.74 -10.90 29.40
CA PRO A 53 -11.59 -12.09 29.51
C PRO A 53 -12.96 -11.72 30.13
N PRO A 54 -14.07 -12.36 29.71
CA PRO A 54 -14.16 -13.57 28.88
C PRO A 54 -14.26 -13.33 27.37
N ILE A 55 -14.14 -12.09 26.90
CA ILE A 55 -14.52 -11.70 25.52
C ILE A 55 -13.63 -12.33 24.44
N CYS A 56 -12.39 -12.68 24.77
CA CYS A 56 -11.37 -13.07 23.79
C CYS A 56 -10.85 -14.50 24.03
N SER A 57 -11.45 -15.48 23.34
CA SER A 57 -10.85 -16.83 23.24
C SER A 57 -9.47 -16.76 22.54
N THR A 58 -8.60 -17.75 22.75
CA THR A 58 -7.31 -17.82 22.05
C THR A 58 -7.47 -17.80 20.52
N GLU A 59 -8.52 -18.43 19.99
CA GLU A 59 -8.81 -18.43 18.56
C GLU A 59 -9.21 -17.03 18.06
N THR A 60 -10.11 -16.35 18.78
CA THR A 60 -10.53 -14.98 18.47
C THR A 60 -9.34 -14.02 18.51
N LEU A 61 -8.51 -14.15 19.53
CA LEU A 61 -7.29 -13.36 19.68
C LEU A 61 -6.34 -13.54 18.48
N ASN A 62 -6.10 -14.78 18.07
CA ASN A 62 -5.25 -15.08 16.92
C ASN A 62 -5.80 -14.47 15.62
N LYS A 63 -7.12 -14.51 15.41
CA LYS A 63 -7.78 -13.87 14.26
C LYS A 63 -7.65 -12.34 14.28
N ILE A 64 -7.79 -11.71 15.46
CA ILE A 64 -7.59 -10.26 15.59
C ILE A 64 -6.14 -9.89 15.28
N ILE A 65 -5.17 -10.56 15.89
CA ILE A 65 -3.73 -10.31 15.67
C ILE A 65 -3.36 -10.48 14.19
N ALA A 66 -3.91 -11.50 13.52
CA ALA A 66 -3.69 -11.74 12.11
C ALA A 66 -4.08 -10.55 11.22
N VAL A 67 -5.11 -9.79 11.60
CA VAL A 67 -5.60 -8.62 10.85
C VAL A 67 -4.95 -7.31 11.31
N MET A 68 -4.50 -7.21 12.57
CA MET A 68 -3.83 -6.01 13.10
C MET A 68 -2.57 -5.62 12.33
N ARG A 69 -1.74 -6.61 11.95
CA ARG A 69 -0.51 -6.36 11.19
C ARG A 69 -0.78 -5.75 9.80
N PRO A 70 -1.68 -6.32 8.96
CA PRO A 70 -2.10 -5.69 7.71
C PRO A 70 -2.70 -4.29 7.88
N ILE A 71 -3.55 -4.07 8.89
CA ILE A 71 -4.13 -2.75 9.19
C ILE A 71 -3.03 -1.74 9.49
N SER A 72 -2.07 -2.12 10.34
CA SER A 72 -0.91 -1.29 10.66
C SER A 72 -0.05 -0.98 9.44
N TYR A 73 0.12 -1.96 8.54
CA TYR A 73 0.85 -1.76 7.30
C TYR A 73 0.08 -0.85 6.31
N GLU A 74 -1.24 -1.00 6.19
CA GLU A 74 -2.08 -0.10 5.40
C GLU A 74 -2.00 1.34 5.92
N PHE A 75 -2.06 1.54 7.25
CA PHE A 75 -1.84 2.83 7.89
C PHE A 75 -0.48 3.41 7.53
N TRP A 76 0.58 2.62 7.69
CA TRP A 76 1.92 3.08 7.38
C TRP A 76 2.09 3.46 5.90
N ASN A 77 1.57 2.64 4.97
CA ASN A 77 1.59 2.98 3.54
C ASN A 77 0.88 4.30 3.29
N TRP A 78 -0.28 4.52 3.91
CA TRP A 78 -0.97 5.79 3.80
C TRP A 78 -0.13 6.95 4.35
N VAL A 79 0.48 6.81 5.53
CA VAL A 79 1.38 7.85 6.08
C VAL A 79 2.58 8.11 5.17
N MET A 80 3.15 7.08 4.55
CA MET A 80 4.28 7.22 3.63
C MET A 80 3.88 7.95 2.34
N ASP A 81 2.71 7.64 1.80
CA ASP A 81 2.16 8.33 0.62
C ASP A 81 1.93 9.83 0.88
N HIS A 82 1.76 10.22 2.15
CA HIS A 82 1.50 11.60 2.58
C HIS A 82 2.63 12.19 3.45
N LEU A 83 3.81 11.55 3.47
CA LEU A 83 4.87 11.90 4.42
C LEU A 83 5.32 13.35 4.27
N ILE A 84 5.36 13.86 3.04
CA ILE A 84 5.77 15.24 2.79
C ILE A 84 4.71 16.22 3.26
N ILE A 85 3.43 15.91 3.01
CA ILE A 85 2.29 16.72 3.47
C ILE A 85 2.27 16.79 5.00
N LEU A 86 2.53 15.66 5.66
CA LEU A 86 2.51 15.52 7.12
C LEU A 86 3.83 15.89 7.79
N ARG A 87 4.83 16.39 7.05
CA ARG A 87 6.18 16.63 7.58
C ARG A 87 6.19 17.64 8.71
N ASN A 88 5.32 18.65 8.64
CA ASN A 88 5.23 19.71 9.65
C ASN A 88 4.38 19.28 10.87
N GLU A 89 3.65 18.17 10.76
CA GLU A 89 2.73 17.66 11.78
C GLU A 89 3.41 16.70 12.76
N SER A 90 4.62 17.05 13.21
CA SER A 90 5.49 16.17 14.01
C SER A 90 4.81 15.59 15.27
N ARG A 91 3.89 16.33 15.89
CA ARG A 91 3.12 15.88 17.06
C ARG A 91 1.86 15.08 16.71
N LYS A 92 1.33 15.24 15.49
CA LYS A 92 0.03 14.67 15.05
C LYS A 92 0.16 13.53 14.04
N LYS A 93 1.39 13.15 13.69
CA LYS A 93 1.67 12.07 12.72
C LYS A 93 1.00 10.73 13.05
N TYR A 94 0.69 10.47 14.32
CA TYR A 94 0.05 9.22 14.76
C TYR A 94 -1.39 9.41 15.27
N ASP A 95 -1.85 10.66 15.37
CA ASP A 95 -3.23 11.01 15.76
C ASP A 95 -4.02 11.48 14.53
N ILE A 96 -3.92 10.68 13.46
CA ILE A 96 -4.58 10.99 12.19
C ILE A 96 -6.00 10.44 12.25
N PRO A 97 -7.04 11.22 11.89
CA PRO A 97 -8.43 10.78 11.99
C PRO A 97 -8.81 9.79 10.88
N ILE A 98 -8.27 8.57 10.94
CA ILE A 98 -8.44 7.54 9.91
C ILE A 98 -9.91 7.13 9.77
N SER A 99 -10.35 7.02 8.52
CA SER A 99 -11.62 6.40 8.15
C SER A 99 -11.38 5.00 7.60
N TRP A 100 -11.74 3.96 8.35
CA TRP A 100 -11.61 2.57 7.90
C TRP A 100 -12.76 2.13 6.99
N ARG A 101 -12.48 1.24 6.04
CA ARG A 101 -13.47 0.46 5.29
C ARG A 101 -13.78 -0.84 6.03
N SER A 102 -14.87 -1.51 5.66
CA SER A 102 -15.28 -2.79 6.27
C SER A 102 -14.29 -3.94 6.05
N ASP A 103 -13.37 -3.80 5.10
CA ASP A 103 -12.29 -4.76 4.84
C ASP A 103 -10.98 -4.40 5.57
N GLY A 104 -10.98 -3.36 6.40
CA GLY A 104 -9.81 -2.92 7.15
C GLY A 104 -8.82 -2.08 6.33
N THR A 105 -9.16 -1.75 5.08
CA THR A 105 -8.37 -0.79 4.30
C THR A 105 -8.77 0.65 4.61
N ILE A 106 -7.90 1.62 4.32
CA ILE A 106 -8.21 3.03 4.59
C ILE A 106 -9.11 3.60 3.49
N ASN A 107 -10.22 4.21 3.90
CA ASN A 107 -11.00 5.09 3.05
C ASN A 107 -10.27 6.43 2.89
N ARG A 108 -9.33 6.46 1.95
CA ARG A 108 -8.43 7.60 1.72
C ARG A 108 -9.16 8.94 1.55
N ILE A 109 -10.29 8.95 0.83
CA ILE A 109 -11.09 10.15 0.58
C ILE A 109 -11.66 10.66 1.91
N LYS A 110 -12.38 9.81 2.66
CA LYS A 110 -12.95 10.20 3.97
C LYS A 110 -11.89 10.58 5.01
N THR A 111 -10.72 9.94 4.97
CA THR A 111 -9.59 10.34 5.82
C THR A 111 -9.10 11.74 5.44
N ALA A 112 -8.96 12.03 4.14
CA ALA A 112 -8.57 13.35 3.66
C ALA A 112 -9.62 14.42 4.03
N ASP A 113 -10.91 14.14 3.86
CA ASP A 113 -12.02 15.00 4.30
C ASP A 113 -11.82 15.46 5.74
N ARG A 114 -11.64 14.50 6.66
CA ARG A 114 -11.48 14.77 8.10
C ARG A 114 -10.25 15.63 8.40
N ILE A 115 -9.15 15.42 7.69
CA ILE A 115 -7.93 16.22 7.85
C ILE A 115 -8.17 17.65 7.35
N ILE A 116 -8.82 17.82 6.20
CA ILE A 116 -9.10 19.13 5.59
C ILE A 116 -10.08 19.93 6.45
N GLU A 117 -11.06 19.29 7.06
CA GLU A 117 -12.07 19.93 7.93
C GLU A 117 -11.53 20.27 9.32
N SER A 118 -10.58 19.48 9.84
CA SER A 118 -10.08 19.64 11.19
C SER A 118 -9.18 20.86 11.37
N GLU A 119 -9.47 21.66 12.40
CA GLU A 119 -8.64 22.79 12.83
C GLU A 119 -7.37 22.36 13.56
N ASP A 120 -7.22 21.06 13.84
CA ASP A 120 -6.01 20.52 14.43
C ASP A 120 -4.82 20.54 13.47
N PHE A 121 -5.05 20.51 12.17
CA PHE A 121 -3.98 20.50 11.18
C PHE A 121 -3.64 21.93 10.73
N SER A 122 -2.37 22.17 10.44
CA SER A 122 -1.93 23.46 9.94
C SER A 122 -2.62 23.80 8.61
N ILE A 123 -2.75 25.09 8.31
CA ILE A 123 -3.35 25.52 7.05
C ILE A 123 -2.58 24.97 5.84
N GLU A 124 -1.25 24.85 5.93
CA GLU A 124 -0.39 24.22 4.93
C GLU A 124 -0.78 22.76 4.69
N THR A 125 -0.93 21.98 5.76
CA THR A 125 -1.32 20.56 5.68
C THR A 125 -2.70 20.40 5.08
N ARG A 126 -3.68 21.18 5.58
CA ARG A 126 -5.06 21.13 5.09
C ARG A 126 -5.16 21.53 3.63
N PHE A 127 -4.50 22.62 3.24
CA PHE A 127 -4.43 23.09 1.86
C PHE A 127 -3.77 22.06 0.95
N THR A 128 -2.61 21.52 1.33
CA THR A 128 -1.88 20.54 0.52
C THR A 128 -2.67 19.23 0.40
N MET A 129 -3.36 18.79 1.46
CA MET A 129 -4.27 17.64 1.41
C MET A 129 -5.46 17.90 0.47
N ALA A 130 -6.04 19.10 0.53
CA ALA A 130 -7.12 19.52 -0.37
C ALA A 130 -6.67 19.50 -1.84
N CYS A 131 -5.47 20.00 -2.13
CA CYS A 131 -4.84 19.87 -3.45
C CYS A 131 -4.66 18.40 -3.85
N GLN A 132 -4.06 17.59 -2.97
CA GLN A 132 -3.73 16.18 -3.22
C GLN A 132 -4.96 15.35 -3.63
N TYR A 133 -6.10 15.62 -2.99
CA TYR A 133 -7.37 14.93 -3.22
C TYR A 133 -8.37 15.72 -4.06
N TRP A 134 -7.98 16.88 -4.57
CA TRP A 134 -8.80 17.73 -5.45
C TRP A 134 -10.11 18.25 -4.87
N TYR A 135 -10.06 18.70 -3.61
CA TYR A 135 -11.18 19.38 -2.96
C TYR A 135 -11.29 20.84 -3.39
N TRP A 136 -11.74 21.07 -4.63
CA TRP A 136 -11.72 22.39 -5.27
C TRP A 136 -12.39 23.50 -4.43
N LEU A 137 -13.53 23.21 -3.79
CA LEU A 137 -14.23 24.16 -2.94
C LEU A 137 -13.37 24.59 -1.75
N GLU A 138 -12.73 23.62 -1.10
CA GLU A 138 -11.88 23.88 0.05
C GLU A 138 -10.61 24.62 -0.36
N ILE A 139 -10.02 24.26 -1.50
CA ILE A 139 -8.88 24.99 -2.06
C ILE A 139 -9.24 26.45 -2.32
N ALA A 140 -10.37 26.73 -2.98
CA ALA A 140 -10.83 28.09 -3.24
C ALA A 140 -11.07 28.87 -1.92
N LYS A 141 -11.70 28.23 -0.93
CA LYS A 141 -11.91 28.82 0.41
C LYS A 141 -10.59 29.17 1.10
N PHE A 142 -9.59 28.29 1.03
CA PHE A 142 -8.26 28.58 1.58
C PHE A 142 -7.63 29.77 0.86
N LEU A 143 -7.59 29.77 -0.47
CA LEU A 143 -6.98 30.85 -1.25
C LEU A 143 -7.65 32.21 -0.98
N LEU A 144 -8.97 32.26 -0.84
CA LEU A 144 -9.70 33.50 -0.56
C LEU A 144 -9.43 34.06 0.84
N ARG A 145 -9.02 33.23 1.80
CA ARG A 145 -8.74 33.64 3.19
C ARG A 145 -7.30 34.11 3.40
N LEU A 146 -6.41 33.82 2.46
CA LEU A 146 -4.99 34.04 2.58
C LEU A 146 -4.55 35.34 1.90
N SER A 147 -3.58 36.02 2.53
CA SER A 147 -2.88 37.13 1.90
C SER A 147 -2.14 36.68 0.63
N PRO A 148 -1.77 37.61 -0.29
CA PRO A 148 -0.98 37.27 -1.47
C PRO A 148 0.31 36.51 -1.15
N ASP A 149 1.03 36.90 -0.09
CA ASP A 149 2.30 36.27 0.29
C ASP A 149 2.10 34.85 0.83
N GLU A 150 1.08 34.63 1.67
CA GLU A 150 0.73 33.30 2.16
C GLU A 150 0.28 32.38 1.02
N ARG A 151 -0.51 32.90 0.07
CA ARG A 151 -0.87 32.16 -1.14
C ARG A 151 0.37 31.76 -1.93
N ALA A 152 1.27 32.70 -2.22
CA ALA A 152 2.50 32.41 -2.94
C ALA A 152 3.35 31.36 -2.22
N PHE A 153 3.48 31.48 -0.89
CA PHE A 153 4.16 30.50 -0.06
C PHE A 153 3.52 29.11 -0.14
N LEU A 154 2.20 28.99 0.02
CA LEU A 154 1.51 27.70 -0.04
C LEU A 154 1.58 27.07 -1.44
N LEU A 155 1.40 27.86 -2.49
CA LEU A 155 1.53 27.39 -3.87
C LEU A 155 2.93 26.81 -4.10
N ARG A 156 3.96 27.53 -3.68
CA ARG A 156 5.34 27.06 -3.74
C ARG A 156 5.54 25.79 -2.90
N TYR A 157 4.99 25.75 -1.69
CA TYR A 157 5.07 24.59 -0.82
C TYR A 157 4.42 23.36 -1.46
N VAL A 158 3.26 23.48 -2.12
CA VAL A 158 2.63 22.37 -2.84
C VAL A 158 3.50 21.91 -4.02
N VAL A 159 4.10 22.84 -4.78
CA VAL A 159 5.04 22.48 -5.87
C VAL A 159 6.24 21.71 -5.33
N GLU A 160 6.82 22.15 -4.21
CA GLU A 160 8.01 21.52 -3.61
C GLU A 160 7.68 20.21 -2.88
N SER A 161 6.49 20.11 -2.28
CA SER A 161 6.08 18.95 -1.47
C SER A 161 5.55 17.77 -2.30
N THR A 162 5.21 18.02 -3.56
CA THR A 162 4.72 16.99 -4.45
C THR A 162 5.89 16.21 -5.08
N ILE A 163 6.17 15.01 -4.55
CA ILE A 163 7.14 14.09 -5.15
C ILE A 163 6.72 13.79 -6.59
N GLY A 164 7.64 14.02 -7.54
CA GLY A 164 7.83 13.36 -8.85
C GLY A 164 6.64 13.29 -9.83
N GLY A 165 5.48 12.82 -9.40
CA GLY A 165 4.29 12.59 -10.23
C GLY A 165 3.17 13.62 -10.09
N HIS A 166 3.19 14.54 -9.12
CA HIS A 166 2.11 15.54 -8.98
C HIS A 166 2.41 16.91 -9.57
N LYS A 167 3.52 17.07 -10.30
CA LYS A 167 3.73 18.26 -11.16
C LYS A 167 2.57 18.49 -12.12
N HIS A 168 1.93 17.41 -12.57
CA HIS A 168 0.74 17.46 -13.40
C HIS A 168 -0.50 18.04 -12.68
N MET A 169 -0.69 17.70 -11.39
CA MET A 169 -1.75 18.29 -10.58
C MET A 169 -1.61 19.81 -10.54
N MET A 170 -0.37 20.29 -10.39
CA MET A 170 -0.08 21.72 -10.40
C MET A 170 -0.35 22.37 -11.75
N HIS A 171 -0.05 21.72 -12.88
CA HIS A 171 -0.39 22.28 -14.20
C HIS A 171 -1.90 22.55 -14.32
N ARG A 172 -2.75 21.57 -14.05
CA ARG A 172 -4.21 21.76 -14.13
C ARG A 172 -4.75 22.68 -13.05
N PHE A 173 -4.11 22.72 -11.90
CA PHE A 173 -4.43 23.67 -10.84
C PHE A 173 -4.09 25.10 -11.28
N PHE A 174 -2.98 25.29 -11.97
CA PHE A 174 -2.58 26.58 -12.54
C PHE A 174 -3.44 26.98 -13.74
N GLU A 175 -3.81 26.06 -14.65
CA GLU A 175 -4.81 26.35 -15.70
C GLU A 175 -6.15 26.84 -15.11
N PHE A 176 -6.54 26.30 -13.95
CA PHE A 176 -7.75 26.76 -13.25
C PHE A 176 -7.54 28.10 -12.54
N ILE A 177 -6.35 28.35 -12.00
CA ILE A 177 -5.98 29.64 -11.38
C ILE A 177 -5.64 30.69 -12.45
N GLU A 178 -5.45 30.34 -13.73
CA GLU A 178 -5.20 31.33 -14.79
C GLU A 178 -6.40 32.27 -15.03
N ASP A 179 -7.62 31.90 -14.59
CA ASP A 179 -8.76 32.85 -14.45
C ASP A 179 -8.56 33.90 -13.33
N LEU A 180 -7.51 33.74 -12.51
CA LEU A 180 -7.06 34.64 -11.45
C LEU A 180 -5.68 35.22 -11.81
N ASP A 181 -5.49 35.90 -12.94
CA ASP A 181 -4.46 36.91 -13.36
C ASP A 181 -3.03 36.98 -12.73
N TYR A 182 -2.56 36.03 -11.90
CA TYR A 182 -1.51 36.27 -10.90
C TYR A 182 -0.23 35.44 -11.06
N LEU A 183 -0.07 34.61 -12.10
CA LEU A 183 1.08 33.69 -12.16
C LEU A 183 1.89 33.80 -13.48
N PRO A 184 3.17 34.21 -13.43
CA PRO A 184 4.03 34.37 -14.61
C PRO A 184 4.72 33.07 -15.09
N PHE A 185 4.27 31.89 -14.67
CA PHE A 185 4.92 30.62 -14.97
C PHE A 185 4.24 29.86 -16.13
N ARG A 186 4.36 30.39 -17.35
CA ARG A 186 4.07 29.65 -18.58
C ARG A 186 5.35 29.05 -19.14
N GLN A 187 5.62 27.79 -18.82
CA GLN A 187 6.53 26.99 -19.63
C GLN A 187 5.83 25.71 -20.06
N ASP A 188 6.24 25.23 -21.22
CA ASP A 188 5.70 24.09 -21.97
C ASP A 188 5.98 22.77 -21.24
N TRP A 189 5.04 22.35 -20.39
CA TRP A 189 5.23 21.15 -19.58
C TRP A 189 4.49 19.96 -20.21
N SER A 190 5.12 19.31 -21.21
CA SER A 190 4.60 18.09 -21.81
C SER A 190 4.73 16.89 -20.85
N PHE A 191 3.78 16.70 -19.92
CA PHE A 191 3.83 15.58 -18.99
C PHE A 191 3.14 14.34 -19.51
N LYS A 192 3.82 13.20 -19.35
CA LYS A 192 3.16 11.90 -19.29
C LYS A 192 2.39 11.82 -17.98
N PHE A 193 1.07 11.62 -18.08
CA PHE A 193 0.19 11.49 -16.92
C PHE A 193 0.51 10.19 -16.18
N GLU A 194 0.93 10.30 -14.93
CA GLU A 194 1.00 9.16 -14.02
C GLU A 194 0.08 9.44 -12.83
N TRP A 195 -1.02 8.71 -12.75
CA TRP A 195 -1.87 8.77 -11.57
C TRP A 195 -1.10 8.16 -10.40
N THR A 196 -0.76 8.98 -9.44
CA THR A 196 -0.10 8.58 -8.21
C THR A 196 -1.07 8.23 -7.10
N ASN A 197 -2.37 8.57 -7.25
CA ASN A 197 -3.38 8.25 -6.25
C ASN A 197 -4.74 7.89 -6.88
N VAL A 198 -5.53 7.11 -6.13
CA VAL A 198 -6.84 6.58 -6.55
C VAL A 198 -7.88 7.68 -6.78
N THR A 199 -7.81 8.78 -6.03
CA THR A 199 -8.78 9.88 -6.10
C THR A 199 -8.66 10.62 -7.43
N MET A 200 -7.44 11.00 -7.80
CA MET A 200 -7.10 11.59 -9.10
C MET A 200 -7.51 10.69 -10.24
N PHE A 201 -7.18 9.40 -10.12
CA PHE A 201 -7.54 8.40 -11.09
C PHE A 201 -9.05 8.40 -11.31
N ASN A 202 -9.88 8.21 -10.28
CA ASN A 202 -11.34 8.14 -10.43
C ASN A 202 -11.94 9.37 -11.09
N ARG A 203 -11.50 10.56 -10.66
CA ARG A 203 -12.06 11.81 -11.17
C ARG A 203 -11.75 12.00 -12.66
N ASP A 204 -10.51 11.74 -13.06
CA ASP A 204 -10.15 11.84 -14.47
C ASP A 204 -10.80 10.70 -15.27
N PHE A 205 -10.84 9.50 -14.70
CA PHE A 205 -11.37 8.29 -15.32
C PHE A 205 -12.83 8.44 -15.76
N ASP A 206 -13.69 8.99 -14.91
CA ASP A 206 -15.12 9.15 -15.23
C ASP A 206 -15.35 10.16 -16.37
N ARG A 207 -14.35 11.01 -16.69
CA ARG A 207 -14.37 11.96 -17.82
C ARG A 207 -13.77 11.37 -19.10
N LEU A 208 -13.07 10.23 -19.01
CA LEU A 208 -12.47 9.60 -20.18
C LEU A 208 -13.53 8.87 -21.01
N PRO A 209 -13.42 8.88 -22.35
CA PRO A 209 -14.18 7.96 -23.21
C PRO A 209 -13.95 6.49 -22.79
N PRO A 210 -14.93 5.59 -22.98
CA PRO A 210 -14.82 4.19 -22.53
C PRO A 210 -13.56 3.46 -23.01
N ALA A 211 -13.09 3.71 -24.23
CA ALA A 211 -11.85 3.12 -24.74
C ALA A 211 -10.60 3.59 -23.96
N LYS A 212 -10.55 4.88 -23.59
CA LYS A 212 -9.46 5.44 -22.79
C LYS A 212 -9.53 5.02 -21.33
N GLN A 213 -10.73 4.78 -20.79
CA GLN A 213 -10.90 4.19 -19.47
C GLN A 213 -10.22 2.83 -19.38
N ILE A 214 -10.50 1.94 -20.35
CA ILE A 214 -9.88 0.60 -20.39
C ILE A 214 -8.35 0.70 -20.39
N ALA A 215 -7.79 1.48 -21.31
CA ALA A 215 -6.35 1.67 -21.41
C ALA A 215 -5.74 2.26 -20.13
N SER A 216 -6.46 3.14 -19.43
CA SER A 216 -5.98 3.77 -18.19
C SER A 216 -5.94 2.80 -17.02
N GLU A 217 -6.95 1.94 -16.89
CA GLU A 217 -6.94 0.87 -15.89
C GLU A 217 -5.81 -0.13 -16.16
N ASP A 218 -5.59 -0.51 -17.42
CA ASP A 218 -4.53 -1.43 -17.81
C ASP A 218 -3.14 -0.81 -17.55
N ASP A 219 -2.96 0.47 -17.88
CA ASP A 219 -1.73 1.22 -17.57
C ASP A 219 -1.46 1.32 -16.06
N ALA A 220 -2.50 1.59 -15.27
CA ALA A 220 -2.40 1.64 -13.81
C ALA A 220 -2.01 0.27 -13.21
N VAL A 221 -2.55 -0.83 -13.74
CA VAL A 221 -2.17 -2.18 -13.34
C VAL A 221 -0.76 -2.54 -13.82
N LYS A 222 -0.35 -2.10 -15.03
CA LYS A 222 0.98 -2.35 -15.57
C LYS A 222 2.07 -1.66 -14.75
N LYS A 223 1.86 -0.39 -14.37
CA LYS A 223 2.89 0.45 -13.74
C LYS A 223 3.23 0.02 -12.31
N THR A 224 2.30 -0.53 -11.52
CA THR A 224 2.44 -1.11 -10.14
C THR A 224 3.34 -0.43 -9.10
N SER A 225 3.99 0.69 -9.40
CA SER A 225 4.76 1.48 -8.45
C SER A 225 3.86 1.93 -7.30
N HIS A 226 2.57 2.13 -7.58
CA HIS A 226 1.53 2.44 -6.60
C HIS A 226 0.53 1.28 -6.44
N LEU A 227 0.86 0.30 -5.57
CA LEU A 227 0.01 -0.86 -5.27
C LEU A 227 -1.46 -0.52 -4.96
N PRO A 228 -1.80 0.53 -4.20
CA PRO A 228 -3.21 0.86 -3.93
C PRO A 228 -3.99 1.23 -5.19
N LEU A 229 -3.34 1.84 -6.19
CA LEU A 229 -3.98 2.20 -7.46
C LEU A 229 -4.23 0.96 -8.31
N GLY A 230 -3.22 0.08 -8.44
CA GLY A 230 -3.37 -1.19 -9.15
C GLY A 230 -4.47 -2.06 -8.52
N ARG A 231 -4.50 -2.15 -7.17
CA ARG A 231 -5.57 -2.83 -6.41
C ARG A 231 -6.95 -2.26 -6.74
N HIS A 232 -7.08 -0.93 -6.71
CA HIS A 232 -8.34 -0.25 -7.01
C HIS A 232 -8.82 -0.52 -8.44
N CYS A 233 -7.93 -0.43 -9.44
CA CYS A 233 -8.26 -0.70 -10.84
C CYS A 233 -8.67 -2.16 -11.06
N LEU A 234 -7.93 -3.12 -10.49
CA LEU A 234 -8.29 -4.53 -10.59
C LEU A 234 -9.67 -4.83 -9.98
N LEU A 235 -10.02 -4.20 -8.86
CA LEU A 235 -11.34 -4.39 -8.23
C LEU A 235 -12.50 -3.77 -9.03
N ARG A 236 -12.24 -2.72 -9.82
CA ARG A 236 -13.21 -2.13 -10.76
C ARG A 236 -13.42 -2.98 -12.01
N MET A 237 -12.38 -3.69 -12.47
CA MET A 237 -12.46 -4.54 -13.65
C MET A 237 -13.45 -5.71 -13.46
N ASN A 238 -14.27 -5.95 -14.48
CA ASN A 238 -15.09 -7.17 -14.55
C ASN A 238 -14.20 -8.44 -14.66
N ALA A 239 -14.79 -9.62 -14.51
CA ALA A 239 -14.04 -10.89 -14.50
C ALA A 239 -13.22 -11.12 -15.78
N ARG A 240 -13.79 -10.83 -16.96
CA ARG A 240 -13.09 -10.97 -18.26
C ARG A 240 -11.86 -10.07 -18.33
N ARG A 241 -12.00 -8.82 -17.90
CA ARG A 241 -10.90 -7.84 -17.92
C ARG A 241 -9.82 -8.14 -16.89
N ARG A 242 -10.19 -8.59 -15.69
CA ARG A 242 -9.21 -9.08 -14.70
C ARG A 242 -8.40 -10.25 -15.24
N MET A 243 -9.05 -11.21 -15.92
CA MET A 243 -8.36 -12.32 -16.57
C MET A 243 -7.42 -11.83 -17.68
N SER A 244 -7.87 -10.88 -18.51
CA SER A 244 -7.02 -10.26 -19.53
C SER A 244 -5.79 -9.58 -18.90
N ALA A 245 -5.97 -8.77 -17.86
CA ALA A 245 -4.86 -8.12 -17.16
C ALA A 245 -3.89 -9.14 -16.54
N LEU A 246 -4.42 -10.25 -16.01
CA LEU A 246 -3.62 -11.35 -15.47
C LEU A 246 -2.79 -12.04 -16.56
N GLN A 247 -3.34 -12.21 -17.77
CA GLN A 247 -2.61 -12.79 -18.91
C GLN A 247 -1.51 -11.87 -19.45
N HIS A 248 -1.77 -10.56 -19.52
CA HIS A 248 -0.81 -9.60 -20.08
C HIS A 248 0.25 -9.15 -19.06
N PHE A 249 -0.10 -9.11 -17.76
CA PHE A 249 0.76 -8.62 -16.69
C PHE A 249 0.78 -9.58 -15.48
N PRO A 250 1.11 -10.87 -15.66
CA PRO A 250 0.93 -11.90 -14.64
C PRO A 250 1.66 -11.58 -13.34
N TYR A 251 2.92 -11.17 -13.41
CA TYR A 251 3.70 -10.76 -12.24
C TYR A 251 3.02 -9.63 -11.45
N ARG A 252 2.59 -8.59 -12.16
CA ARG A 252 2.02 -7.38 -11.56
C ARG A 252 0.70 -7.67 -10.84
N VAL A 253 -0.18 -8.44 -11.48
CA VAL A 253 -1.47 -8.84 -10.90
C VAL A 253 -1.28 -9.79 -9.72
N LEU A 254 -0.44 -10.83 -9.86
CA LEU A 254 -0.16 -11.76 -8.76
C LEU A 254 0.49 -11.07 -7.56
N ARG A 255 1.40 -10.11 -7.81
CA ARG A 255 1.96 -9.27 -6.76
C ARG A 255 0.87 -8.51 -6.01
N ILE A 256 -0.09 -7.90 -6.70
CA ILE A 256 -1.22 -7.20 -6.05
C ILE A 256 -2.06 -8.17 -5.22
N TYR A 257 -2.26 -9.41 -5.69
CA TYR A 257 -3.01 -10.44 -4.96
C TYR A 257 -2.30 -10.92 -3.69
N LEU A 258 -0.98 -10.76 -3.55
CA LEU A 258 -0.28 -11.06 -2.30
C LEU A 258 -0.54 -10.07 -1.15
N PHE A 259 -1.23 -8.95 -1.41
CA PHE A 259 -1.50 -7.93 -0.40
C PHE A 259 -2.96 -7.94 0.05
N TRP A 260 -3.16 -7.56 1.30
CA TRP A 260 -4.47 -7.52 1.93
C TRP A 260 -5.42 -6.58 1.18
N PRO A 261 -6.69 -6.98 0.96
CA PRO A 261 -7.34 -8.24 1.38
C PRO A 261 -7.38 -9.33 0.26
N LEU A 262 -6.53 -9.25 -0.76
CA LEU A 262 -6.71 -9.98 -2.03
C LEU A 262 -6.12 -11.39 -2.08
N GLN A 263 -5.52 -11.89 -1.00
CA GLN A 263 -4.76 -13.14 -0.98
C GLN A 263 -5.56 -14.37 -1.40
N VAL A 264 -6.86 -14.36 -1.12
CA VAL A 264 -7.78 -15.44 -1.52
C VAL A 264 -7.85 -15.62 -3.04
N LEU A 265 -7.49 -14.60 -3.83
CA LEU A 265 -7.48 -14.67 -5.29
C LEU A 265 -6.14 -15.18 -5.85
N PHE A 266 -5.08 -15.25 -5.03
CA PHE A 266 -3.73 -15.51 -5.51
C PHE A 266 -3.57 -16.90 -6.11
N ALA A 267 -3.98 -17.95 -5.39
CA ALA A 267 -3.69 -19.33 -5.80
C ALA A 267 -4.38 -19.69 -7.12
N ASP A 268 -5.67 -19.33 -7.26
CA ASP A 268 -6.44 -19.61 -8.47
C ASP A 268 -5.88 -18.81 -9.64
N ALA A 269 -5.57 -17.53 -9.44
CA ALA A 269 -4.95 -16.71 -10.48
C ALA A 269 -3.57 -17.26 -10.90
N ALA A 270 -2.73 -17.64 -9.95
CA ALA A 270 -1.39 -18.16 -10.23
C ALA A 270 -1.47 -19.40 -11.12
N SER A 271 -2.33 -20.37 -10.79
CA SER A 271 -2.50 -21.61 -11.56
C SER A 271 -2.81 -21.35 -13.05
N THR A 272 -3.46 -20.24 -13.38
CA THR A 272 -3.82 -19.88 -14.77
C THR A 272 -2.69 -19.25 -15.57
N VAL A 273 -1.68 -18.65 -14.92
CA VAL A 273 -0.62 -17.89 -15.61
C VAL A 273 0.80 -18.26 -15.22
N LEU A 274 0.98 -19.36 -14.46
CA LEU A 274 2.30 -19.88 -14.10
C LEU A 274 3.20 -20.09 -15.34
N GLY A 275 2.64 -20.61 -16.44
CA GLY A 275 3.39 -20.80 -17.69
C GLY A 275 3.73 -19.51 -18.45
N ALA A 276 3.13 -18.38 -18.09
CA ALA A 276 3.39 -17.07 -18.71
C ALA A 276 4.35 -16.20 -17.87
N LEU A 277 4.75 -16.64 -16.67
CA LEU A 277 5.72 -15.93 -15.86
C LEU A 277 7.13 -16.15 -16.39
N SER A 278 7.91 -15.07 -16.52
CA SER A 278 9.35 -15.20 -16.70
C SER A 278 10.01 -15.76 -15.43
N ASN A 279 11.14 -16.44 -15.57
CA ASN A 279 11.95 -16.94 -14.45
C ASN A 279 12.22 -15.86 -13.39
N HIS A 280 12.55 -14.64 -13.86
CA HIS A 280 12.78 -13.50 -12.99
C HIS A 280 11.52 -13.06 -12.24
N SER A 281 10.38 -12.94 -12.94
CA SER A 281 9.09 -12.60 -12.33
C SER A 281 8.66 -13.63 -11.28
N PHE A 282 8.89 -14.91 -11.58
CA PHE A 282 8.63 -16.00 -10.67
C PHE A 282 9.47 -15.89 -9.40
N LEU A 283 10.79 -15.72 -9.54
CA LEU A 283 11.71 -15.50 -8.43
C LEU A 283 11.31 -14.28 -7.58
N CYS A 284 10.90 -13.17 -8.20
CA CYS A 284 10.40 -11.99 -7.48
C CYS A 284 9.18 -12.29 -6.60
N LEU A 285 8.23 -13.11 -7.08
CA LEU A 285 7.07 -13.50 -6.28
C LEU A 285 7.48 -14.37 -5.09
N ILE A 286 8.40 -15.32 -5.28
CA ILE A 286 8.98 -16.13 -4.19
C ILE A 286 9.63 -15.23 -3.13
N HIS A 287 10.43 -14.25 -3.56
CA HIS A 287 11.04 -13.25 -2.67
C HIS A 287 10.00 -12.47 -1.88
N ILE A 288 8.91 -12.01 -2.51
CA ILE A 288 7.85 -11.29 -1.82
C ILE A 288 7.18 -12.19 -0.77
N MET A 289 6.82 -13.41 -1.13
CA MET A 289 6.16 -14.35 -0.21
C MET A 289 7.05 -14.71 0.98
N ILE A 290 8.34 -14.98 0.74
CA ILE A 290 9.28 -15.34 1.81
C ILE A 290 9.64 -14.11 2.64
N CYS A 291 10.24 -13.10 2.02
CA CYS A 291 10.86 -11.98 2.73
C CYS A 291 9.85 -10.99 3.28
N GLN A 292 8.76 -10.71 2.56
CA GLN A 292 7.79 -9.68 2.99
C GLN A 292 6.61 -10.25 3.76
N LYS A 293 6.32 -11.55 3.65
CA LYS A 293 5.17 -12.18 4.32
C LYS A 293 5.60 -13.16 5.39
N ILE A 294 6.25 -14.26 4.98
CA ILE A 294 6.54 -15.39 5.86
C ILE A 294 7.58 -15.04 6.94
N LEU A 295 8.72 -14.44 6.58
CA LEU A 295 9.77 -14.08 7.55
C LEU A 295 9.37 -12.94 8.50
N LEU A 296 8.50 -12.04 8.02
CA LEU A 296 7.88 -10.99 8.84
C LEU A 296 6.70 -11.51 9.68
N GLY A 297 6.37 -12.80 9.57
CA GLY A 297 5.37 -13.47 10.39
C GLY A 297 3.93 -13.08 10.05
N TRP A 298 3.63 -12.64 8.84
CA TRP A 298 2.27 -12.27 8.44
C TRP A 298 1.32 -13.48 8.56
N ARG A 299 0.13 -13.25 9.11
CA ARG A 299 -0.89 -14.28 9.39
C ARG A 299 -2.25 -13.96 8.77
N ASP A 300 -2.33 -12.95 7.91
CA ASP A 300 -3.56 -12.55 7.22
C ASP A 300 -3.94 -13.49 6.07
N ALA A 301 -3.03 -14.40 5.72
CA ALA A 301 -3.26 -15.56 4.89
C ALA A 301 -2.29 -16.69 5.31
N GLU A 302 -2.58 -17.92 4.88
CA GLU A 302 -1.67 -19.07 5.04
C GLU A 302 -0.57 -19.01 3.97
N TYR A 303 0.38 -18.07 4.10
CA TYR A 303 1.38 -17.85 3.05
C TYR A 303 2.31 -19.04 2.83
N VAL A 304 2.55 -19.87 3.84
CA VAL A 304 3.33 -21.12 3.68
C VAL A 304 2.59 -22.08 2.76
N ASP A 305 1.28 -22.23 2.94
CA ASP A 305 0.44 -23.07 2.08
C ASP A 305 0.34 -22.48 0.67
N LEU A 306 0.17 -21.15 0.55
CA LEU A 306 0.20 -20.45 -0.74
C LEU A 306 1.53 -20.67 -1.46
N LEU A 307 2.67 -20.53 -0.76
CA LEU A 307 4.01 -20.72 -1.32
C LEU A 307 4.22 -22.18 -1.74
N THR A 308 3.80 -23.13 -0.90
CA THR A 308 3.92 -24.56 -1.17
C THR A 308 3.13 -24.95 -2.41
N ARG A 309 1.87 -24.49 -2.51
CA ARG A 309 1.03 -24.74 -3.68
C ARG A 309 1.62 -24.09 -4.94
N PHE A 310 2.00 -22.82 -4.84
CA PHE A 310 2.62 -22.07 -5.93
C PHE A 310 3.87 -22.80 -6.45
N TRP A 311 4.81 -23.14 -5.55
CA TRP A 311 6.02 -23.89 -5.89
C TRP A 311 5.72 -25.25 -6.52
N ARG A 312 4.83 -26.05 -5.92
CA ARG A 312 4.49 -27.39 -6.43
C ARG A 312 3.99 -27.32 -7.87
N GLU A 313 3.07 -26.41 -8.16
CA GLU A 313 2.44 -26.23 -9.47
C GLU A 313 3.37 -25.54 -10.50
N SER A 314 4.54 -25.06 -10.07
CA SER A 314 5.45 -24.30 -10.95
C SER A 314 6.18 -25.17 -11.97
N PRO A 315 6.42 -24.64 -13.19
CA PRO A 315 7.26 -25.28 -14.20
C PRO A 315 8.70 -25.58 -13.71
N ASN A 316 9.32 -26.64 -14.22
CA ASN A 316 10.68 -27.05 -13.82
C ASN A 316 11.74 -25.97 -14.08
N HIS A 317 11.68 -25.30 -15.23
CA HIS A 317 12.64 -24.25 -15.58
C HIS A 317 12.62 -23.07 -14.58
N CYS A 318 11.46 -22.74 -14.01
CA CYS A 318 11.36 -21.75 -12.93
C CYS A 318 12.01 -22.25 -11.63
N LYS A 319 11.80 -23.52 -11.28
CA LYS A 319 12.40 -24.13 -10.09
C LYS A 319 13.93 -24.17 -10.21
N GLU A 320 14.43 -24.63 -11.35
CA GLU A 320 15.86 -24.66 -11.66
C GLU A 320 16.49 -23.27 -11.57
N TYR A 321 15.80 -22.24 -12.06
CA TYR A 321 16.26 -20.86 -11.93
C TYR A 321 16.35 -20.42 -10.46
N VAL A 322 15.31 -20.68 -9.66
CA VAL A 322 15.32 -20.36 -8.22
C VAL A 322 16.43 -21.12 -7.48
N ASN A 323 16.77 -22.35 -7.87
CA ASN A 323 17.85 -23.12 -7.24
C ASN A 323 19.22 -22.43 -7.31
N THR A 324 19.40 -21.49 -8.24
CA THR A 324 20.63 -20.70 -8.38
C THR A 324 20.66 -19.45 -7.49
N ASP A 325 19.52 -19.07 -6.91
CA ASP A 325 19.38 -17.93 -6.02
C ASP A 325 19.52 -18.38 -4.56
N GLU A 326 20.12 -17.52 -3.73
CA GLU A 326 20.33 -17.78 -2.30
C GLU A 326 19.02 -17.97 -1.51
N ILE A 327 17.88 -17.49 -2.04
CA ILE A 327 16.57 -17.71 -1.41
C ILE A 327 16.18 -19.19 -1.40
N PHE A 328 16.79 -20.02 -2.25
CA PHE A 328 16.45 -21.43 -2.39
C PHE A 328 16.65 -22.24 -1.10
N GLU A 329 17.70 -21.95 -0.32
CA GLU A 329 17.94 -22.64 0.96
C GLU A 329 16.81 -22.34 1.96
N ILE A 330 16.34 -21.10 1.99
CA ILE A 330 15.24 -20.65 2.84
C ILE A 330 13.93 -21.27 2.37
N LEU A 331 13.67 -21.25 1.06
CA LEU A 331 12.51 -21.88 0.44
C LEU A 331 12.44 -23.37 0.78
N THR A 332 13.54 -24.10 0.60
CA THR A 332 13.61 -25.54 0.91
C THR A 332 13.33 -25.80 2.39
N SER A 333 13.90 -24.99 3.28
CA SER A 333 13.64 -25.09 4.73
C SER A 333 12.18 -24.85 5.09
N ILE A 334 11.49 -23.95 4.39
CA ILE A 334 10.05 -23.69 4.53
C ILE A 334 9.25 -24.91 4.05
N LEU A 335 9.53 -25.39 2.84
CA LEU A 335 8.78 -26.48 2.20
C LEU A 335 8.91 -27.82 2.93
N GLU A 336 10.08 -28.11 3.49
CA GLU A 336 10.32 -29.34 4.26
C GLU A 336 9.78 -29.29 5.69
N ASN A 337 9.19 -28.17 6.10
CA ASN A 337 8.62 -27.96 7.45
C ASN A 337 9.60 -28.30 8.60
N LYS A 338 10.90 -28.05 8.41
CA LYS A 338 11.98 -28.37 9.36
C LYS A 338 12.03 -27.40 10.57
N GLY A 339 10.88 -27.09 11.18
CA GLY A 339 10.82 -26.21 12.35
C GLY A 339 11.07 -24.74 12.00
N PHE A 340 10.31 -24.23 11.01
CA PHE A 340 10.41 -22.90 10.39
C PHE A 340 10.63 -21.71 11.36
N ARG A 341 10.12 -21.78 12.61
CA ARG A 341 9.99 -20.60 13.48
C ARG A 341 11.25 -20.21 14.27
N THR A 342 12.19 -21.10 14.55
CA THR A 342 13.32 -20.81 15.46
C THR A 342 14.68 -20.64 14.80
N HIS A 343 14.96 -21.33 13.67
CA HIS A 343 16.33 -21.41 13.13
C HIS A 343 16.61 -20.53 11.90
N LEU A 344 15.59 -19.99 11.21
CA LEU A 344 15.81 -19.25 9.96
C LEU A 344 16.19 -17.79 10.17
N ARG A 345 15.74 -17.13 11.24
CA ARG A 345 16.11 -15.72 11.48
C ARG A 345 17.62 -15.48 11.65
N SER A 346 18.40 -16.48 12.03
CA SER A 346 19.86 -16.36 12.09
C SER A 346 20.56 -16.72 10.79
N ARG A 347 19.86 -17.41 9.87
CA ARG A 347 20.39 -17.90 8.60
C ARG A 347 20.02 -17.05 7.40
N VAL A 348 18.97 -16.26 7.49
CA VAL A 348 18.59 -15.33 6.43
C VAL A 348 19.75 -14.34 6.27
N PRO A 349 20.38 -14.25 5.08
CA PRO A 349 21.45 -13.30 4.84
C PRO A 349 21.08 -11.90 5.34
N GLN A 350 22.00 -11.19 5.99
CA GLN A 350 21.74 -9.83 6.50
C GLN A 350 21.23 -8.87 5.43
N ARG A 351 21.54 -9.13 4.15
CA ARG A 351 20.99 -8.36 3.02
C ARG A 351 19.48 -8.49 2.85
N TYR A 352 18.87 -9.55 3.38
CA TYR A 352 17.42 -9.74 3.46
C TYR A 352 16.84 -9.43 4.85
N LEU A 353 17.64 -9.60 5.91
CA LEU A 353 17.28 -9.16 7.28
C LEU A 353 17.67 -7.69 7.49
N ILE A 354 16.82 -6.77 7.09
CA ILE A 354 17.15 -5.35 7.26
C ILE A 354 16.56 -4.84 8.58
N HIS A 355 17.43 -4.56 9.55
CA HIS A 355 17.11 -3.74 10.72
C HIS A 355 17.04 -2.26 10.31
N GLY A 356 15.83 -1.69 10.33
CA GLY A 356 15.64 -0.23 10.38
C GLY A 356 15.61 0.53 9.04
N GLY A 357 15.68 -0.15 7.89
CA GLY A 357 15.38 0.47 6.59
C GLY A 357 13.88 0.45 6.30
N THR A 358 13.34 1.51 5.70
CA THR A 358 11.92 1.54 5.32
C THR A 358 11.60 0.40 4.35
N LEU A 359 10.39 -0.15 4.41
CA LEU A 359 9.94 -1.16 3.45
C LEU A 359 10.03 -0.66 1.99
N VAL A 360 10.06 0.67 1.79
CA VAL A 360 10.35 1.35 0.52
C VAL A 360 11.83 1.30 0.11
N GLU A 361 12.80 1.45 1.02
CA GLU A 361 14.23 1.26 0.70
C GLU A 361 14.59 -0.21 0.46
N ASN A 362 13.90 -1.10 1.16
CA ASN A 362 14.07 -2.54 1.05
C ASN A 362 13.41 -3.07 -0.23
N ALA A 363 12.18 -2.61 -0.51
CA ALA A 363 11.57 -2.76 -1.82
C ALA A 363 12.47 -2.12 -2.86
N ARG A 364 12.96 -0.88 -2.74
CA ARG A 364 13.90 -0.27 -3.69
C ARG A 364 15.23 -0.98 -3.81
N ARG A 365 15.72 -1.76 -2.84
CA ARG A 365 16.93 -2.58 -2.98
C ARG A 365 16.65 -3.87 -3.73
N CYS A 366 15.63 -4.63 -3.33
CA CYS A 366 15.16 -5.78 -4.10
C CYS A 366 14.73 -5.36 -5.51
N VAL A 367 14.03 -4.23 -5.61
CA VAL A 367 13.53 -3.61 -6.83
C VAL A 367 14.66 -3.01 -7.64
N LYS A 368 15.67 -2.31 -7.10
CA LYS A 368 16.85 -1.89 -7.89
C LYS A 368 17.68 -3.08 -8.37
N LEU A 369 17.72 -4.18 -7.61
CA LEU A 369 18.32 -5.43 -8.08
C LEU A 369 17.49 -6.09 -9.21
N THR A 370 16.21 -5.75 -9.34
CA THR A 370 15.30 -6.32 -10.37
C THR A 370 14.94 -5.36 -11.52
N GLU A 371 14.90 -4.04 -11.30
CA GLU A 371 14.51 -2.94 -12.23
C GLU A 371 15.61 -2.54 -13.19
N ILE A 372 16.87 -2.91 -12.94
CA ILE A 372 17.95 -2.76 -13.93
C ILE A 372 17.67 -3.61 -15.19
N HIS A 373 16.67 -4.50 -15.17
CA HIS A 373 16.33 -5.41 -16.28
C HIS A 373 14.85 -5.37 -16.73
N PHE A 374 14.07 -4.34 -16.38
CA PHE A 374 12.63 -4.29 -16.71
C PHE A 374 12.29 -3.56 -18.03
N ASP A 375 13.28 -3.30 -18.90
CA ASP A 375 13.08 -2.67 -20.22
C ASP A 375 12.98 -3.65 -21.41
N ASP A 376 12.84 -4.96 -21.16
CA ASP A 376 12.60 -5.97 -22.20
C ASP A 376 11.15 -6.51 -22.22
#